data_AF-A0A5E8H265-F1
#
_entry.id   AF-A0A5E8H265-F1
#
_cell.length_a   1.000
_cell.length_b   1.000
_cell.length_c   1.000
_cell.angle_alpha   90.00
_cell.angle_beta   90.00
_cell.angle_gamma   90.00
#
_symmetry.space_group_name_H-M   'P 1'
#
loop_
_entity.id
_entity.type
_entity.pdbx_description
1 polymer ?
#
loop_
_entity_poly.entity_id
_entity_poly.type
_entity_poly.pdbx_seq_one_letter_code
_entity_poly.pdbx_strand_id
1 'polypeptide(L)'
;MSLKRTDLRRAAVATLSNLGRAPWPTIAGENVFDSRQDALQHHESDQDAPFILVYTDEAAAYLEASGLGGQYPWPVLQSLVIEIGVTNASAATETTAELEAKLDQLQQEVEDLLFDHSQNVHAKRFKKLYARTLEAKSFRMASSASNNRKAMRCLEYVLLITPDCKDYAAVFGPLETIGFTTDRNGEQLNADMTGLQQ
;
A
#
# COMPACT_ATOMS: atom_id res chain seq x y z
N MET A 1 4.96 -18.50 -2.78
CA MET A 1 3.88 -17.50 -2.53
C MET A 1 3.20 -17.86 -1.22
N SER A 2 3.31 -17.03 -0.18
CA SER A 2 2.55 -17.23 1.07
C SER A 2 1.08 -16.81 0.86
N LEU A 3 0.16 -17.53 1.51
CA LEU A 3 -1.28 -17.22 1.51
C LEU A 3 -1.54 -15.79 2.03
N LYS A 4 -0.76 -15.31 3.01
CA LYS A 4 -0.89 -13.95 3.55
C LYS A 4 -0.66 -12.85 2.52
N ARG A 5 0.29 -13.03 1.59
CA ARG A 5 0.54 -12.03 0.54
C ARG A 5 -0.71 -11.85 -0.34
N THR A 6 -1.36 -12.95 -0.67
CA THR A 6 -2.61 -12.93 -1.46
C THR A 6 -3.76 -12.34 -0.65
N ASP A 7 -3.91 -12.72 0.62
CA ASP A 7 -4.95 -12.15 1.49
C ASP A 7 -4.76 -10.65 1.68
N LEU A 8 -3.52 -10.19 1.84
CA LEU A 8 -3.18 -8.78 2.00
C LEU A 8 -3.60 -7.96 0.79
N ARG A 9 -3.21 -8.39 -0.43
CA ARG A 9 -3.59 -7.70 -1.66
C ARG A 9 -5.10 -7.74 -1.89
N ARG A 10 -5.72 -8.91 -1.71
CA ARG A 10 -7.18 -9.06 -1.84
C ARG A 10 -7.94 -8.14 -0.88
N ALA A 11 -7.46 -8.02 0.36
CA ALA A 11 -8.07 -7.13 1.35
C ALA A 11 -7.88 -5.65 0.99
N ALA A 12 -6.71 -5.27 0.49
CA ALA A 12 -6.46 -3.91 -0.02
C ALA A 12 -7.37 -3.59 -1.21
N VAL A 13 -7.42 -4.45 -2.23
CA VAL A 13 -8.32 -4.28 -3.38
C VAL A 13 -9.79 -4.21 -2.94
N ALA A 14 -10.23 -5.10 -2.05
CA ALA A 14 -11.59 -5.08 -1.51
C ALA A 14 -11.92 -3.75 -0.80
N THR A 15 -10.94 -3.17 -0.10
CA THR A 15 -11.08 -1.90 0.62
C THR A 15 -11.20 -0.74 -0.35
N LEU A 16 -10.38 -0.72 -1.40
CA LEU A 16 -10.29 0.35 -2.38
C LEU A 16 -11.36 0.30 -3.48
N SER A 17 -11.97 -0.86 -3.71
CA SER A 17 -13.01 -1.08 -4.75
C SER A 17 -14.40 -1.37 -4.18
N ASN A 18 -14.55 -1.43 -2.85
CA ASN A 18 -15.78 -1.91 -2.22
C ASN A 18 -16.26 -3.26 -2.79
N LEU A 19 -15.34 -4.22 -2.90
CA LEU A 19 -15.55 -5.54 -3.53
C LEU A 19 -16.04 -5.48 -4.99
N GLY A 20 -15.61 -4.47 -5.75
CA GLY A 20 -16.05 -4.31 -7.14
C GLY A 20 -17.51 -3.86 -7.27
N ARG A 21 -18.04 -3.11 -6.28
CA ARG A 21 -19.44 -2.65 -6.29
C ARG A 21 -19.57 -1.17 -5.96
N ALA A 22 -20.45 -0.49 -6.70
CA ALA A 22 -20.88 0.85 -6.36
C ALA A 22 -21.64 0.90 -5.00
N PRO A 23 -21.57 2.01 -4.25
CA PRO A 23 -20.80 3.22 -4.53
C PRO A 23 -19.28 2.98 -4.38
N TRP A 24 -18.51 3.54 -5.31
CA TRP A 24 -17.05 3.43 -5.31
C TRP A 24 -16.46 4.33 -4.24
N PRO A 25 -15.50 3.85 -3.43
CA PRO A 25 -14.95 4.63 -2.34
C PRO A 25 -13.83 5.59 -2.79
N THR A 26 -13.30 5.42 -4.02
CA THR A 26 -12.25 6.25 -4.61
C THR A 26 -12.67 6.79 -5.97
N ILE A 27 -11.99 7.85 -6.43
CA ILE A 27 -12.17 8.38 -7.79
C ILE A 27 -11.69 7.43 -8.90
N ALA A 28 -11.00 6.34 -8.56
CA ALA A 28 -10.62 5.29 -9.52
C ALA A 28 -11.82 4.43 -9.96
N GLY A 29 -12.95 4.49 -9.23
CA GLY A 29 -14.14 3.75 -9.60
C GLY A 29 -13.91 2.23 -9.57
N GLU A 30 -14.15 1.58 -10.71
CA GLU A 30 -13.92 0.15 -10.89
C GLU A 30 -12.45 -0.22 -11.22
N ASN A 31 -11.59 0.77 -11.48
CA ASN A 31 -10.21 0.57 -11.95
C ASN A 31 -9.23 0.29 -10.80
N VAL A 32 -9.50 -0.77 -10.04
CA VAL A 32 -8.62 -1.24 -8.95
C VAL A 32 -8.19 -2.67 -9.22
N PHE A 33 -6.89 -2.87 -9.41
CA PHE A 33 -6.33 -4.13 -9.90
C PHE A 33 -5.39 -4.79 -8.88
N ASP A 34 -5.38 -6.12 -8.82
CA ASP A 34 -4.52 -6.95 -7.93
C ASP A 34 -3.15 -7.27 -8.57
N SER A 35 -2.83 -6.70 -9.74
CA SER A 35 -1.52 -6.85 -10.37
C SER A 35 -1.26 -5.79 -11.44
N ARG A 36 0.03 -5.62 -11.81
CA ARG A 36 0.41 -4.78 -12.95
C ARG A 36 -0.05 -5.35 -14.30
N GLN A 37 -0.24 -6.67 -14.42
CA GLN A 37 -0.62 -7.30 -15.69
C GLN A 37 -2.05 -6.97 -16.09
N ASP A 38 -2.96 -6.91 -15.12
CA ASP A 38 -4.38 -6.62 -15.37
C ASP A 38 -4.60 -5.19 -15.88
N ALA A 39 -3.77 -4.25 -15.41
CA ALA A 39 -3.81 -2.85 -15.80
C ALA A 39 -3.48 -2.63 -17.28
N LEU A 40 -2.44 -3.31 -17.77
CA LEU A 40 -1.98 -3.17 -19.14
C LEU A 40 -3.05 -3.60 -20.15
N GLN A 41 -3.88 -4.57 -19.80
CA GLN A 41 -4.98 -5.04 -20.64
C GLN A 41 -6.17 -4.07 -20.67
N HIS A 42 -6.42 -3.33 -19.59
CA HIS A 42 -7.53 -2.36 -19.51
C HIS A 42 -7.17 -1.00 -20.14
N HIS A 43 -5.89 -0.62 -20.09
CA HIS A 43 -5.39 0.63 -20.67
C HIS A 43 -5.26 0.66 -22.19
N GLU A 44 -5.59 -0.44 -22.89
CA GLU A 44 -5.77 -0.40 -24.35
C GLU A 44 -7.07 0.32 -24.75
N SER A 45 -7.98 0.57 -23.79
CA SER A 45 -9.16 1.42 -24.00
C SER A 45 -8.82 2.88 -23.74
N ASP A 46 -9.16 3.77 -24.67
CA ASP A 46 -8.97 5.25 -24.64
C ASP A 46 -9.77 5.97 -23.52
N GLN A 47 -9.90 5.38 -22.33
CA GLN A 47 -10.67 5.97 -21.24
C GLN A 47 -9.80 6.79 -20.28
N ASP A 48 -10.19 8.06 -20.12
CA ASP A 48 -9.66 9.00 -19.13
C ASP A 48 -10.16 8.63 -17.73
N ALA A 49 -9.47 7.68 -17.08
CA ALA A 49 -9.85 7.27 -15.74
C ALA A 49 -8.63 7.11 -14.81
N PRO A 50 -8.72 7.56 -13.55
CA PRO A 50 -7.76 7.18 -12.53
C PRO A 50 -7.78 5.67 -12.30
N PHE A 51 -6.64 5.10 -11.93
CA PHE A 51 -6.52 3.67 -11.63
C PHE A 51 -5.62 3.44 -10.43
N ILE A 52 -5.81 2.29 -9.78
CA ILE A 52 -5.00 1.81 -8.66
C ILE A 52 -4.54 0.39 -8.94
N LEU A 53 -3.23 0.14 -8.81
CA LEU A 53 -2.63 -1.18 -8.88
C LEU A 53 -2.12 -1.57 -7.52
N VAL A 54 -2.45 -2.77 -7.06
CA VAL A 54 -2.02 -3.31 -5.78
C VAL A 54 -1.20 -4.56 -6.04
N TYR A 55 0.04 -4.58 -5.55
CA TYR A 55 0.85 -5.79 -5.55
C TYR A 55 1.74 -5.86 -4.32
N THR A 56 2.47 -6.95 -4.17
CA THR A 56 3.38 -7.17 -3.05
C THR A 56 4.78 -7.44 -3.56
N ASP A 57 5.77 -6.88 -2.89
CA ASP A 57 7.18 -7.08 -3.18
C ASP A 57 7.96 -7.51 -1.93
N GLU A 58 9.13 -8.10 -2.11
CA GLU A 58 9.98 -8.53 -0.99
C GLU A 58 10.58 -7.32 -0.27
N ALA A 59 10.41 -7.26 1.05
CA ALA A 59 11.00 -6.23 1.90
C ALA A 59 12.51 -6.50 2.17
N ALA A 60 13.25 -6.97 1.15
CA ALA A 60 14.63 -7.42 1.26
C ALA A 60 15.56 -6.29 1.72
N ALA A 61 15.38 -5.08 1.17
CA ALA A 61 16.17 -3.91 1.56
C ALA A 61 16.01 -3.55 3.05
N TYR A 62 14.82 -3.71 3.62
CA TYR A 62 14.59 -3.47 5.05
C TYR A 62 15.26 -4.56 5.90
N LEU A 63 15.19 -5.82 5.48
CA LEU A 63 15.83 -6.94 6.17
C LEU A 63 17.35 -6.80 6.22
N GLU A 64 17.96 -6.37 5.11
CA GLU A 64 19.40 -6.10 5.01
C GLU A 64 19.79 -4.90 5.89
N ALA A 65 19.06 -3.79 5.80
CA ALA A 65 19.34 -2.57 6.57
C ALA A 65 19.17 -2.76 8.09
N SER A 66 18.24 -3.61 8.50
CA SER A 66 17.97 -3.89 9.93
C SER A 66 18.93 -4.89 10.56
N GLY A 67 19.83 -5.52 9.78
CA GLY A 67 20.74 -6.54 10.27
C GLY A 67 20.05 -7.82 10.75
N LEU A 68 18.76 -8.00 10.44
CA LEU A 68 17.94 -9.15 10.85
C LEU A 68 18.09 -10.37 9.93
N GLY A 69 19.02 -10.30 8.98
CA GLY A 69 19.34 -11.41 8.07
C GLY A 69 19.92 -12.61 8.83
N GLY A 70 19.09 -13.62 9.12
CA GLY A 70 19.58 -14.98 9.42
C GLY A 70 18.97 -15.75 10.59
N GLN A 71 18.06 -15.20 11.39
CA GLN A 71 17.50 -15.93 12.55
C GLN A 71 16.00 -16.21 12.42
N TYR A 72 15.63 -17.41 11.98
CA TYR A 72 14.26 -17.87 12.19
C TYR A 72 13.99 -18.02 13.69
N PRO A 73 12.82 -17.64 14.24
CA PRO A 73 11.59 -17.13 13.62
C PRO A 73 11.47 -15.61 13.80
N TRP A 74 11.65 -14.84 12.72
CA TRP A 74 11.37 -13.39 12.69
C TRP A 74 9.99 -13.11 12.08
N PRO A 75 9.39 -11.95 12.38
CA PRO A 75 8.10 -11.59 11.83
C PRO A 75 8.22 -11.37 10.31
N VAL A 76 7.18 -11.76 9.58
CA VAL A 76 7.18 -11.75 8.11
C VAL A 76 7.04 -10.30 7.63
N LEU A 77 8.13 -9.74 7.11
CA LEU A 77 8.11 -8.42 6.48
C LEU A 77 7.63 -8.51 5.04
N GLN A 78 6.75 -7.58 4.67
CA GLN A 78 6.20 -7.53 3.33
C GLN A 78 6.03 -6.09 2.87
N SER A 79 6.57 -5.76 1.70
CA SER A 79 6.19 -4.51 1.03
C SER A 79 4.84 -4.72 0.33
N LEU A 80 3.86 -3.91 0.73
CA LEU A 80 2.64 -3.66 -0.04
C LEU A 80 2.89 -2.45 -0.92
N VAL A 81 2.79 -2.64 -2.23
CA VAL A 81 3.04 -1.61 -3.20
C VAL A 81 1.74 -1.25 -3.89
N ILE A 82 1.45 0.05 -3.93
CA ILE A 82 0.25 0.61 -4.53
C ILE A 82 0.69 1.65 -5.56
N GLU A 83 0.48 1.36 -6.84
CA GLU A 83 0.70 2.34 -7.90
C GLU A 83 -0.62 3.02 -8.22
N ILE A 84 -0.63 4.34 -8.13
CA ILE A 84 -1.76 5.17 -8.55
C ILE A 84 -1.39 5.93 -9.80
N GLY A 85 -2.35 6.09 -10.69
CA GLY A 85 -2.14 6.81 -11.92
C GLY A 85 -3.39 7.52 -12.40
N VAL A 86 -3.15 8.63 -13.10
CA VAL A 86 -4.18 9.39 -13.82
C VAL A 86 -3.69 9.55 -15.24
N THR A 87 -4.51 9.10 -16.19
CA THR A 87 -4.22 9.23 -17.62
C THR A 87 -5.17 10.23 -18.25
N ASN A 88 -4.65 11.01 -19.19
CA ASN A 88 -5.45 11.82 -20.09
C ASN A 88 -5.10 11.46 -21.55
N ALA A 89 -6.03 10.80 -22.21
CA ALA A 89 -6.06 10.44 -23.62
C ALA A 89 -6.35 11.67 -24.50
N SER A 90 -7.03 12.69 -23.97
CA SER A 90 -7.26 13.95 -24.67
C SER A 90 -6.16 14.98 -24.33
N ALA A 91 -5.25 15.21 -25.27
CA ALA A 91 -4.14 16.17 -25.14
C ALA A 91 -4.57 17.62 -24.82
N ALA A 92 -5.86 17.95 -24.88
CA ALA A 92 -6.38 19.31 -24.82
C ALA A 92 -7.10 19.70 -23.51
N THR A 93 -7.42 18.77 -22.60
CA THR A 93 -8.40 19.05 -21.53
C THR A 93 -7.80 19.34 -20.15
N GLU A 94 -6.66 18.76 -19.78
CA GLU A 94 -6.11 18.94 -18.43
C GLU A 94 -4.63 19.32 -18.42
N THR A 95 -4.30 20.28 -17.56
CA THR A 95 -2.94 20.71 -17.28
C THR A 95 -2.22 19.70 -16.40
N THR A 96 -0.88 19.72 -16.42
CA THR A 96 -0.06 18.87 -15.54
C THR A 96 -0.38 19.11 -14.05
N ALA A 97 -0.72 20.34 -13.67
CA ALA A 97 -1.07 20.68 -12.29
C ALA A 97 -2.39 20.02 -11.85
N GLU A 98 -3.39 19.96 -12.74
CA GLU A 98 -4.67 19.29 -12.45
C GLU A 98 -4.48 17.77 -12.31
N LEU A 99 -3.64 17.16 -13.16
CA LEU A 99 -3.32 15.74 -13.04
C LEU A 99 -2.62 15.40 -11.72
N GLU A 100 -1.67 16.24 -11.28
CA GLU A 100 -1.03 16.06 -9.97
C GLU A 100 -2.00 16.29 -8.81
N ALA A 101 -2.91 17.28 -8.90
CA ALA A 101 -3.92 17.50 -7.88
C ALA A 101 -4.89 16.31 -7.73
N LYS A 102 -5.32 15.70 -8.85
CA LYS A 102 -6.13 14.48 -8.83
C LYS A 102 -5.38 13.30 -8.21
N LEU A 103 -4.09 13.20 -8.50
CA LEU A 103 -3.23 12.15 -7.98
C LEU A 103 -2.98 12.34 -6.47
N ASP A 104 -2.85 13.58 -5.98
CA ASP A 104 -2.80 13.91 -4.56
C ASP A 104 -4.11 13.53 -3.85
N GLN A 105 -5.26 13.86 -4.46
CA GLN A 105 -6.57 13.46 -3.96
C GLN A 105 -6.69 11.93 -3.88
N LEU A 106 -6.31 11.22 -4.94
CA LEU A 106 -6.37 9.75 -4.99
C LEU A 106 -5.46 9.12 -3.93
N GLN A 107 -4.26 9.67 -3.71
CA GLN A 107 -3.39 9.21 -2.63
C GLN A 107 -4.07 9.37 -1.27
N GLN A 108 -4.65 10.54 -0.99
CA GLN A 108 -5.33 10.79 0.28
C GLN A 108 -6.48 9.80 0.50
N GLU A 109 -7.30 9.55 -0.53
CA GLU A 109 -8.38 8.56 -0.47
C GLU A 109 -7.86 7.14 -0.19
N VAL A 110 -6.74 6.74 -0.81
CA VAL A 110 -6.10 5.44 -0.56
C VAL A 110 -5.62 5.33 0.89
N GLU A 111 -4.96 6.36 1.41
CA GLU A 111 -4.44 6.40 2.77
C GLU A 111 -5.58 6.36 3.81
N ASP A 112 -6.60 7.19 3.62
CA ASP A 112 -7.77 7.22 4.50
C ASP A 112 -8.50 5.87 4.49
N LEU A 113 -8.75 5.29 3.31
CA LEU A 113 -9.46 4.02 3.22
C LEU A 113 -8.69 2.84 3.81
N LEU A 114 -7.37 2.79 3.62
CA LEU A 114 -6.56 1.67 4.12
C LEU A 114 -6.25 1.80 5.60
N PHE A 115 -5.98 3.01 6.08
CA PHE A 115 -5.43 3.24 7.42
C PHE A 115 -6.38 3.93 8.41
N ASP A 116 -7.43 4.64 7.95
CA ASP A 116 -8.55 5.03 8.81
C ASP A 116 -9.62 3.92 8.84
N HIS A 117 -9.40 2.96 9.73
CA HIS A 117 -10.26 1.79 9.87
C HIS A 117 -11.64 2.08 10.48
N SER A 118 -11.94 3.34 10.83
CA SER A 118 -13.21 3.69 11.47
C SER A 118 -14.40 3.53 10.50
N GLN A 119 -14.20 3.88 9.23
CA GLN A 119 -15.28 4.02 8.24
C GLN A 119 -15.58 2.77 7.42
N ASN A 120 -14.59 1.89 7.19
CA ASN A 120 -14.73 0.80 6.20
C ASN A 120 -14.57 -0.60 6.83
N VAL A 121 -15.57 -1.46 6.65
CA VAL A 121 -15.57 -2.85 7.14
C VAL A 121 -14.42 -3.67 6.52
N HIS A 122 -14.07 -3.38 5.27
CA HIS A 122 -12.95 -4.02 4.57
C HIS A 122 -11.60 -3.52 5.10
N ALA A 123 -11.48 -2.23 5.44
CA ALA A 123 -10.29 -1.69 6.10
C ALA A 123 -10.02 -2.37 7.46
N LYS A 124 -11.08 -2.69 8.22
CA LYS A 124 -10.96 -3.48 9.46
C LYS A 124 -10.44 -4.90 9.20
N ARG A 125 -10.78 -5.51 8.07
CA ARG A 125 -10.22 -6.82 7.68
C ARG A 125 -8.77 -6.69 7.25
N PHE A 126 -8.44 -5.67 6.46
CA PHE A 126 -7.07 -5.34 6.07
C PHE A 126 -6.17 -5.14 7.30
N LYS A 127 -6.62 -4.36 8.29
CA LYS A 127 -5.90 -4.16 9.55
C LYS A 127 -5.57 -5.44 10.31
N LYS A 128 -6.39 -6.48 10.21
CA LYS A 128 -6.13 -7.77 10.88
C LYS A 128 -5.01 -8.59 10.24
N LEU A 129 -4.56 -8.22 9.05
CA LEU A 129 -3.54 -8.97 8.30
C LEU A 129 -2.12 -8.51 8.64
N TYR A 130 -1.96 -7.35 9.24
CA TYR A 130 -0.65 -6.82 9.64
C TYR A 130 -0.70 -6.24 11.05
N ALA A 131 0.37 -6.46 11.80
CA ALA A 131 0.52 -5.90 13.14
C ALA A 131 0.77 -4.39 13.07
N ARG A 132 1.75 -3.97 12.26
CA ARG A 132 2.16 -2.56 12.14
C ARG A 132 2.72 -2.23 10.76
N THR A 133 2.64 -0.95 10.40
CA THR A 133 3.37 -0.36 9.28
C THR A 133 4.72 0.10 9.83
N LEU A 134 5.81 -0.33 9.20
CA LEU A 134 7.18 0.02 9.60
C LEU A 134 7.69 1.23 8.84
N GLU A 135 7.34 1.31 7.57
CA GLU A 135 7.80 2.33 6.67
C GLU A 135 6.71 2.64 5.65
N ALA A 136 6.59 3.90 5.27
CA ALA A 136 5.70 4.37 4.23
C ALA A 136 6.51 5.31 3.32
N LYS A 137 6.56 4.99 2.03
CA LYS A 137 7.24 5.79 1.01
C LYS A 137 6.25 6.17 -0.07
N SER A 138 6.42 7.37 -0.59
CA SER A 138 5.68 7.86 -1.74
C SER A 138 6.69 8.44 -2.73
N PHE A 139 6.71 7.92 -3.95
CA PHE A 139 7.62 8.40 -4.98
C PHE A 139 6.91 8.59 -6.31
N ARG A 140 7.20 9.71 -6.96
CA ARG A 140 6.67 10.02 -8.29
C ARG A 140 7.33 9.12 -9.32
N MET A 141 6.52 8.53 -10.19
CA MET A 141 7.01 7.74 -11.32
C MET A 141 6.95 8.61 -12.57
N ALA A 142 8.11 8.84 -13.19
CA ALA A 142 8.16 9.51 -14.48
C ALA A 142 7.79 8.50 -15.58
N SER A 143 6.67 8.71 -16.28
CA SER A 143 6.36 7.98 -17.51
C SER A 143 6.76 8.82 -18.72
N SER A 144 7.80 8.39 -19.45
CA SER A 144 8.28 9.04 -20.67
C SER A 144 7.88 8.28 -21.95
N ALA A 145 6.97 7.32 -21.87
CA ALA A 145 6.63 6.45 -22.98
C ALA A 145 5.18 6.67 -23.45
N SER A 146 5.04 7.14 -24.71
CA SER A 146 3.83 7.44 -25.50
C SER A 146 3.24 8.85 -25.33
N ASN A 147 2.55 9.33 -26.38
CA ASN A 147 1.90 10.65 -26.51
C ASN A 147 0.83 10.97 -25.44
N ASN A 148 0.59 10.08 -24.48
CA ASN A 148 -0.39 10.27 -23.41
C ASN A 148 0.30 10.89 -22.20
N ARG A 149 -0.24 12.02 -21.71
CA ARG A 149 0.22 12.58 -20.43
C ARG A 149 -0.26 11.65 -19.32
N LYS A 150 0.68 10.98 -18.66
CA LYS A 150 0.43 10.10 -17.53
C LYS A 150 1.11 10.68 -16.29
N ALA A 151 0.34 10.96 -15.25
CA ALA A 151 0.88 11.22 -13.91
C ALA A 151 0.75 9.91 -13.12
N MET A 152 1.86 9.47 -12.51
CA MET A 152 1.90 8.21 -11.76
C MET A 152 2.71 8.38 -10.48
N ARG A 153 2.32 7.64 -9.45
CA ARG A 153 3.01 7.63 -8.16
C ARG A 153 2.91 6.24 -7.55
N CYS A 154 3.99 5.84 -6.89
CA CYS A 154 4.07 4.58 -6.19
C CYS A 154 4.08 4.87 -4.69
N LEU A 155 3.19 4.19 -3.97
CA LEU A 155 3.09 4.18 -2.53
C LEU A 155 3.58 2.81 -2.06
N GLU A 156 4.66 2.78 -1.29
CA GLU A 156 5.21 1.55 -0.74
C GLU A 156 5.05 1.56 0.78
N TYR A 157 4.40 0.52 1.31
CA TYR A 157 4.22 0.32 2.74
C TYR A 157 4.92 -0.97 3.15
N VAL A 158 5.93 -0.86 4.01
CA VAL A 158 6.57 -2.04 4.61
C VAL A 158 5.75 -2.45 5.82
N LEU A 159 5.10 -3.61 5.73
CA LEU A 159 4.18 -4.13 6.73
C LEU A 159 4.79 -5.32 7.49
N LEU A 160 4.54 -5.34 8.79
CA LEU A 160 4.79 -6.49 9.64
C LEU A 160 3.58 -7.43 9.59
N ILE A 161 3.66 -8.51 8.82
CA ILE A 161 2.56 -9.46 8.66
C ILE A 161 2.51 -10.45 9.82
N THR A 162 1.30 -10.76 10.28
CA THR A 162 1.08 -11.85 11.24
C THR A 162 1.33 -13.20 10.56
N PRO A 163 2.24 -14.03 11.08
CA PRO A 163 2.63 -15.28 10.44
C PRO A 163 1.46 -16.27 10.26
N ASP A 164 1.61 -17.18 9.30
CA ASP A 164 0.63 -18.20 8.94
C ASP A 164 0.41 -19.26 10.04
N CYS A 165 1.42 -19.49 10.89
CA CYS A 165 1.39 -20.52 11.94
C CYS A 165 0.96 -19.95 13.30
N LYS A 166 -0.05 -20.60 13.92
CA LYS A 166 -0.58 -20.23 15.25
C LYS A 166 0.43 -20.36 16.38
N ASP A 167 1.44 -21.23 16.21
CA ASP A 167 2.48 -21.48 17.22
C ASP A 167 3.40 -20.28 17.43
N TYR A 168 3.44 -19.33 16.48
CA TYR A 168 4.27 -18.13 16.61
C TYR A 168 3.80 -17.21 17.74
N ALA A 169 2.49 -17.04 17.91
CA ALA A 169 1.92 -16.19 18.96
C ALA A 169 2.20 -16.75 20.37
N ALA A 170 2.39 -18.06 20.50
CA ALA A 170 2.74 -18.71 21.75
C ALA A 170 4.23 -18.53 22.12
N VAL A 171 5.11 -18.33 21.13
CA VAL A 171 6.56 -18.23 21.34
C VAL A 171 7.02 -16.80 21.60
N PHE A 172 6.39 -15.80 20.97
CA PHE A 172 6.85 -14.40 21.01
C PHE A 172 5.97 -13.46 21.82
N GLY A 173 4.91 -13.98 22.45
CA GLY A 173 3.91 -13.17 23.15
C GLY A 173 3.06 -12.32 22.20
N PRO A 174 2.09 -11.55 22.75
CA PRO A 174 1.43 -10.52 21.95
C PRO A 174 2.49 -9.55 21.44
N LEU A 175 2.44 -9.23 20.14
CA LEU A 175 3.23 -8.15 19.55
C LEU A 175 2.75 -6.84 20.19
N GLU A 176 3.28 -6.50 21.36
CA GLU A 176 3.00 -5.21 21.97
C GLU A 176 3.48 -4.10 21.05
N THR A 177 2.65 -3.07 20.97
CA THR A 177 2.76 -1.91 20.09
C THR A 177 4.03 -1.11 20.41
N ILE A 178 5.19 -1.54 19.91
CA ILE A 178 6.37 -0.67 19.85
C ILE A 178 6.09 0.34 18.73
N GLY A 179 5.50 1.47 19.13
CA GLY A 179 5.20 2.59 18.26
C GLY A 179 6.48 3.31 17.88
N PHE A 180 6.79 3.31 16.59
CA PHE A 180 7.69 4.30 16.01
C PHE A 180 6.81 5.27 15.24
N THR A 181 6.73 6.51 15.72
CA THR A 181 6.21 7.63 14.93
C THR A 181 7.34 8.11 14.03
N THR A 182 7.27 7.82 12.74
CA THR A 182 8.02 8.55 11.72
C THR A 182 7.26 9.82 11.37
N ASP A 183 7.96 10.95 11.33
CA ASP A 183 7.38 12.20 10.86
C ASP A 183 7.22 12.17 9.33
N ARG A 184 6.54 13.20 8.77
CA ARG A 184 6.33 13.34 7.32
C ARG A 184 7.62 13.54 6.50
N ASN A 185 8.78 13.64 7.15
CA ASN A 185 10.07 13.91 6.51
C ASN A 185 11.05 12.72 6.56
N GLY A 186 10.64 11.59 7.16
CA GLY A 186 11.48 10.38 7.23
C GLY A 186 12.60 10.45 8.28
N GLU A 187 12.55 11.36 9.24
CA GLU A 187 13.47 11.30 10.38
C GLU A 187 12.97 10.26 11.41
N GLN A 188 13.85 9.32 11.75
CA GLN A 188 13.60 8.34 12.82
C GLN A 188 13.61 9.06 14.18
N LEU A 189 12.46 9.11 14.85
CA LEU A 189 12.44 9.38 16.28
C LEU A 189 12.89 8.11 17.00
N ASN A 190 14.02 8.18 17.70
CA ASN A 190 14.57 7.07 18.50
C ASN A 190 13.47 6.47 19.40
N ALA A 191 13.31 5.15 19.35
CA ALA A 191 12.49 4.45 20.33
C ALA A 191 13.14 4.59 21.71
N ASP A 192 12.38 5.15 22.63
CA ASP A 192 12.69 5.13 24.04
C ASP A 192 12.54 3.68 24.54
N MET A 193 13.65 2.96 24.69
CA MET A 193 13.69 1.61 25.27
C MET A 193 13.73 1.67 26.81
N THR A 194 12.83 2.46 27.42
CA THR A 194 12.70 2.55 28.88
C THR A 194 11.47 1.79 29.33
N GLY A 195 11.50 0.45 29.22
CA GLY A 195 10.33 -0.35 29.61
C GLY A 195 10.49 -1.85 29.68
N LEU A 196 11.68 -2.39 29.93
CA LEU A 196 11.86 -3.83 30.21
C LEU A 196 12.94 -4.05 31.29
N GLN A 197 12.60 -3.71 32.52
CA GLN A 197 13.18 -4.32 33.72
C GLN A 197 12.07 -4.56 34.75
N GLN A 198 11.47 -5.75 34.70
CA GLN A 198 11.02 -6.49 35.88
C GLN A 198 11.33 -7.97 35.65
#